data_AF-A0A2M8TH27-F1
#
_entry.id   AF-A0A2M8TH27-F1
#
_cell.length_a   1.000
_cell.length_b   1.000
_cell.length_c   1.000
_cell.angle_alpha   90.00
_cell.angle_beta   90.00
_cell.angle_gamma   90.00
#
_symmetry.space_group_name_H-M   'P 1'
#
loop_
_entity.id
_entity.type
_entity.pdbx_description
1 polymer ?
#
loop_
_entity_poly.entity_id
_entity_poly.type
_entity_poly.pdbx_seq_one_letter_code
_entity_poly.pdbx_strand_id
1 'polypeptide(L)'
;MKKVFSKIALCLVAAIFLFTGCTQNSASLHNKKNVSSAVRNSTKVEAENKVAGSLKVRYIDVGQGDSELIQSNGQNMLIDTGTNESKTSLVNYLKSQNVKRIDYLVLTHPHEDHIGGADAVIKDFDIGTIYMPDVATNTRTFKDVLSEMKNKGLKANKPEPGTNFKVGDARCDIYGPVNTNKEDLNTYSIVIKLTFGKTKFMFTGDSQNSNEAAMIAKGYDLSADVLKVGHHGSRTSTSDEFLNKVNPKYAVISCGKNNDYGHPHTETMQRLQNKGIKLYRTDEEGTVVCTSDGNSISFGCNPGDYASGQKNGQVSNNSNKNASTGKAQFAASTQSTQAQGAQQKPGNDDRIVYYTPNGKSYHYDRNCVTLRRSKTVLSGKLSDVVKMGKSDPCDKCAH
;
A
#
# COMPACT_ATOMS: atom_id res chain seq x y z
N MET A 1 -39.07 -46.22 34.01
CA MET A 1 -40.11 -45.28 33.55
C MET A 1 -39.82 -44.95 32.08
N LYS A 2 -40.54 -45.56 31.12
CA LYS A 2 -41.46 -44.90 30.13
C LYS A 2 -40.85 -43.63 29.50
N LYS A 3 -40.65 -43.42 28.19
CA LYS A 3 -41.18 -43.94 26.90
C LYS A 3 -40.18 -43.54 25.77
N VAL A 4 -39.82 -44.42 24.83
CA VAL A 4 -40.28 -44.47 23.41
C VAL A 4 -39.95 -43.22 22.57
N PHE A 5 -39.06 -43.36 21.57
CA PHE A 5 -39.40 -43.21 20.14
C PHE A 5 -38.36 -43.90 19.24
N SER A 6 -38.85 -44.84 18.45
CA SER A 6 -38.16 -45.57 17.39
C SER A 6 -38.32 -44.81 16.06
N LYS A 7 -37.24 -44.69 15.28
CA LYS A 7 -37.32 -44.58 13.82
C LYS A 7 -36.21 -45.43 13.19
N ILE A 8 -36.64 -46.55 12.64
CA ILE A 8 -35.95 -47.38 11.66
C ILE A 8 -36.10 -46.70 10.29
N ALA A 9 -35.00 -46.53 9.57
CA ALA A 9 -34.99 -46.53 8.11
C ALA A 9 -33.64 -47.10 7.63
N LEU A 10 -33.74 -48.30 7.07
CA LEU A 10 -32.72 -49.12 6.44
C LEU A 10 -32.53 -48.68 4.97
N CYS A 11 -31.32 -48.82 4.44
CA CYS A 11 -30.97 -49.37 3.11
C CYS A 11 -29.65 -48.74 2.59
N LEU A 12 -28.53 -49.45 2.64
CA LEU A 12 -28.04 -50.49 1.70
C LEU A 12 -27.34 -49.91 0.46
N VAL A 13 -26.03 -50.17 0.45
CA VAL A 13 -25.06 -50.03 -0.63
C VAL A 13 -25.45 -50.91 -1.82
N ALA A 14 -25.30 -50.40 -3.04
CA ALA A 14 -25.06 -51.23 -4.22
C ALA A 14 -24.21 -50.46 -5.24
N ALA A 15 -22.91 -50.79 -5.27
CA ALA A 15 -22.03 -50.51 -6.39
C ALA A 15 -22.39 -51.46 -7.54
N ILE A 16 -22.52 -50.93 -8.75
CA ILE A 16 -22.59 -51.73 -9.98
C ILE A 16 -21.37 -51.36 -10.82
N PHE A 17 -20.34 -52.20 -10.71
CA PHE A 17 -19.40 -52.50 -11.79
C PHE A 17 -20.00 -53.62 -12.65
N LEU A 18 -19.38 -53.85 -13.82
CA LEU A 18 -19.62 -54.86 -14.87
C LEU A 18 -20.13 -54.21 -16.18
N PHE A 19 -19.64 -54.46 -17.40
CA PHE A 19 -18.66 -55.42 -17.91
C PHE A 19 -18.00 -54.88 -19.19
N THR A 20 -16.83 -55.45 -19.47
CA THR A 20 -15.98 -55.51 -20.66
C THR A 20 -16.65 -55.51 -22.05
N GLY A 21 -15.94 -54.95 -23.03
CA GLY A 21 -16.12 -55.26 -24.45
C GLY A 21 -14.90 -54.83 -25.29
N CYS A 22 -14.02 -55.77 -25.60
CA CYS A 22 -12.93 -55.62 -26.57
C CYS A 22 -13.48 -55.54 -28.00
N THR A 23 -12.80 -54.81 -28.90
CA THR A 23 -12.22 -55.37 -30.13
C THR A 23 -11.39 -54.30 -30.85
N GLN A 24 -10.11 -54.61 -31.05
CA GLN A 24 -9.28 -54.01 -32.09
C GLN A 24 -9.77 -54.52 -33.45
N ASN A 25 -9.83 -53.63 -34.45
CA ASN A 25 -9.66 -54.10 -35.82
C ASN A 25 -8.77 -53.12 -36.59
N SER A 26 -7.67 -53.70 -37.09
CA SER A 26 -6.69 -53.09 -37.96
C SER A 26 -7.23 -53.04 -39.38
N ALA A 27 -7.11 -51.91 -40.06
CA ALA A 27 -6.94 -51.89 -41.51
C ALA A 27 -6.40 -50.52 -41.95
N SER A 28 -5.10 -50.51 -42.22
CA SER A 28 -4.42 -49.52 -43.05
C SER A 28 -4.90 -49.68 -44.50
N LEU A 29 -5.34 -48.59 -45.13
CA LEU A 29 -5.15 -48.41 -46.57
C LEU A 29 -4.85 -46.94 -46.90
N HIS A 30 -3.76 -46.81 -47.65
CA HIS A 30 -3.22 -45.62 -48.28
C HIS A 30 -4.27 -44.76 -49.00
N ASN A 31 -4.18 -43.44 -48.85
CA ASN A 31 -4.25 -42.57 -50.01
C ASN A 31 -3.43 -41.28 -49.81
N LYS A 32 -2.38 -41.13 -50.63
CA LYS A 32 -1.61 -39.90 -50.77
C LYS A 32 -2.44 -38.88 -51.55
N LYS A 33 -2.73 -37.72 -50.96
CA LYS A 33 -2.92 -36.48 -51.72
C LYS A 33 -2.19 -35.33 -51.03
N ASN A 34 -1.23 -34.78 -51.79
CA ASN A 34 -0.58 -33.51 -51.56
C ASN A 34 -1.63 -32.41 -51.34
N VAL A 35 -1.60 -31.75 -50.19
CA VAL A 35 -2.04 -30.35 -50.07
C VAL A 35 -1.07 -29.63 -49.14
N SER A 36 -0.39 -28.65 -49.74
CA SER A 36 0.34 -27.54 -49.13
C SER A 36 -0.07 -27.27 -47.67
N SER A 37 0.85 -27.54 -46.74
CA SER A 37 0.77 -27.09 -45.35
C SER A 37 0.96 -25.58 -45.31
N ALA A 38 -0.15 -24.86 -45.46
CA ALA A 38 -0.26 -23.47 -45.05
C ALA A 38 0.07 -23.38 -43.56
N VAL A 39 1.17 -22.70 -43.26
CA VAL A 39 1.55 -22.25 -41.92
C VAL A 39 0.40 -21.39 -41.40
N ARG A 40 -0.47 -21.98 -40.59
CA ARG A 40 -1.47 -21.23 -39.81
C ARG A 40 -0.74 -20.51 -38.70
N ASN A 41 -0.42 -19.25 -38.96
CA ASN A 41 -0.18 -18.26 -37.91
C ASN A 41 -1.41 -18.23 -37.01
N SER A 42 -1.32 -18.89 -35.84
CA SER A 42 -2.26 -18.69 -34.75
C SER A 42 -1.90 -17.38 -34.06
N THR A 43 -2.29 -16.25 -34.66
CA THR A 43 -2.40 -15.00 -33.92
C THR A 43 -3.52 -15.19 -32.90
N LYS A 44 -3.10 -15.49 -31.67
CA LYS A 44 -3.94 -15.39 -30.48
C LYS A 44 -4.32 -13.92 -30.35
N VAL A 45 -5.47 -13.55 -30.90
CA VAL A 45 -6.09 -12.25 -30.64
C VAL A 45 -6.49 -12.28 -29.17
N GLU A 46 -5.63 -11.73 -28.32
CA GLU A 46 -6.04 -11.33 -26.98
C GLU A 46 -7.17 -10.32 -27.17
N ALA A 47 -8.40 -10.73 -26.83
CA ALA A 47 -9.51 -9.82 -26.78
C ALA A 47 -9.15 -8.74 -25.75
N GLU A 48 -8.79 -7.55 -26.23
CA GLU A 48 -8.57 -6.40 -25.37
C GLU A 48 -9.82 -6.21 -24.52
N ASN A 49 -9.68 -6.28 -23.20
CA ASN A 49 -10.73 -5.96 -22.24
C ASN A 49 -11.10 -4.48 -22.41
N LYS A 50 -11.95 -4.20 -23.39
CA LYS A 50 -12.44 -2.86 -23.70
C LYS A 50 -13.45 -2.47 -22.64
N VAL A 51 -13.00 -1.66 -21.68
CA VAL A 51 -13.88 -1.00 -20.70
C VAL A 51 -14.62 0.15 -21.39
N ALA A 52 -15.92 0.33 -21.08
CA ALA A 52 -16.80 1.23 -21.82
C ALA A 52 -16.98 2.62 -21.17
N GLY A 53 -16.23 2.91 -20.10
CA GLY A 53 -16.36 4.16 -19.34
C GLY A 53 -15.04 4.74 -18.86
N SER A 54 -15.10 5.60 -17.85
CA SER A 54 -13.93 6.10 -17.13
C SER A 54 -13.90 5.60 -15.69
N LEU A 55 -12.69 5.44 -15.17
CA LEU A 55 -12.40 5.25 -13.76
C LEU A 55 -11.91 6.58 -13.20
N LYS A 56 -12.49 7.03 -12.10
CA LYS A 56 -11.97 8.19 -11.36
C LYS A 56 -11.61 7.76 -9.94
N VAL A 57 -10.36 7.99 -9.56
CA VAL A 57 -9.82 7.74 -8.23
C VAL A 57 -9.47 9.08 -7.62
N ARG A 58 -10.05 9.39 -6.46
CA ARG A 58 -9.75 10.60 -5.70
C ARG A 58 -9.09 10.20 -4.40
N TYR A 59 -7.87 10.66 -4.18
CA TYR A 59 -7.18 10.58 -2.90
C TYR A 59 -7.55 11.84 -2.14
N ILE A 60 -8.56 11.73 -1.28
CA ILE A 60 -9.22 12.86 -0.62
C ILE A 60 -8.28 13.40 0.45
N ASP A 61 -8.12 14.72 0.46
CA ASP A 61 -7.40 15.39 1.55
C ASP A 61 -8.26 15.38 2.81
N VAL A 62 -7.89 14.48 3.71
CA VAL A 62 -8.48 14.29 5.04
C VAL A 62 -7.48 14.66 6.15
N GLY A 63 -6.42 15.40 5.80
CA GLY A 63 -5.29 15.66 6.69
C GLY A 63 -4.34 14.46 6.80
N GLN A 64 -3.86 14.18 8.01
CA GLN A 64 -2.98 13.02 8.25
C GLN A 64 -3.83 11.75 8.35
N GLY A 65 -4.16 11.17 7.21
CA GLY A 65 -4.92 9.93 7.10
C GLY A 65 -5.23 9.57 5.64
N ASP A 66 -6.06 8.55 5.48
CA ASP A 66 -6.39 7.96 4.16
C ASP A 66 -7.89 8.00 3.87
N SER A 67 -8.25 8.39 2.65
CA SER A 67 -9.59 8.17 2.11
C SER A 67 -9.57 8.27 0.59
N GLU A 68 -9.93 7.18 -0.08
CA GLU A 68 -9.98 7.10 -1.53
C GLU A 68 -11.38 6.81 -2.03
N LEU A 69 -11.92 7.74 -2.82
CA LEU A 69 -13.17 7.52 -3.56
C LEU A 69 -12.87 7.04 -4.98
N ILE A 70 -13.24 5.80 -5.26
CA ILE A 70 -13.16 5.16 -6.57
C ILE A 70 -14.55 5.13 -7.19
N GLN A 71 -14.70 5.71 -8.38
CA GLN A 71 -15.95 5.73 -9.12
C GLN A 71 -15.76 5.14 -10.52
N SER A 72 -16.63 4.19 -10.89
CA SER A 72 -16.70 3.62 -12.24
C SER A 72 -18.12 3.20 -12.54
N ASN A 73 -18.62 3.55 -13.73
CA ASN A 73 -19.94 3.15 -14.24
C ASN A 73 -21.09 3.32 -13.21
N GLY A 74 -21.11 4.46 -12.51
CA GLY A 74 -22.13 4.79 -11.51
C GLY A 74 -21.97 4.13 -10.13
N GLN A 75 -21.05 3.18 -9.97
CA GLN A 75 -20.73 2.56 -8.69
C GLN A 75 -19.63 3.31 -7.94
N ASN A 76 -19.68 3.23 -6.61
CA ASN A 76 -18.75 3.91 -5.71
C ASN A 76 -18.12 2.92 -4.74
N MET A 77 -16.79 2.90 -4.68
CA MET A 77 -16.03 2.28 -3.61
C MET A 77 -15.31 3.37 -2.82
N LEU A 78 -15.40 3.30 -1.50
CA LEU A 78 -14.64 4.14 -0.58
C LEU A 78 -13.66 3.25 0.17
N ILE A 79 -12.36 3.53 0.04
CA ILE A 79 -11.31 2.91 0.84
C ILE A 79 -10.92 3.93 1.91
N ASP A 80 -11.08 3.56 3.17
CA ASP A 80 -10.84 4.40 4.35
C ASP A 80 -11.59 5.74 4.34
N THR A 81 -11.56 6.41 5.49
CA THR A 81 -12.48 7.49 5.85
C THR A 81 -11.79 8.62 6.64
N GLY A 82 -10.47 8.66 6.62
CA GLY A 82 -9.68 9.68 7.29
C GLY A 82 -9.83 9.68 8.81
N THR A 83 -9.42 10.80 9.41
CA THR A 83 -9.45 11.03 10.85
C THR A 83 -10.85 11.37 11.37
N ASN A 84 -11.04 11.36 12.68
CA ASN A 84 -12.27 11.81 13.32
C ASN A 84 -12.56 13.29 13.04
N GLU A 85 -11.52 14.13 12.96
CA GLU A 85 -11.64 15.55 12.64
C GLU A 85 -12.14 15.78 11.21
N SER A 86 -11.81 14.87 10.30
CA SER A 86 -12.20 14.96 8.88
C SER A 86 -13.64 14.50 8.59
N LYS A 87 -14.35 13.89 9.56
CA LYS A 87 -15.72 13.34 9.39
C LYS A 87 -16.64 14.24 8.56
N THR A 88 -16.80 15.50 8.99
CA THR A 88 -17.73 16.45 8.36
C THR A 88 -17.28 16.87 6.97
N SER A 89 -15.99 17.17 6.79
CA SER A 89 -15.46 17.58 5.48
C SER A 89 -15.53 16.42 4.48
N LEU A 90 -15.21 15.20 4.91
CA LEU A 90 -15.33 13.98 4.09
C LEU A 90 -16.77 13.75 3.64
N VAL A 91 -17.74 13.74 4.56
CA VAL A 91 -19.15 13.51 4.21
C VAL A 91 -19.66 14.58 3.22
N ASN A 92 -19.32 15.84 3.46
CA ASN A 92 -19.68 16.93 2.54
C ASN A 92 -19.00 16.77 1.18
N TYR A 93 -17.74 16.35 1.16
CA TYR A 93 -17.02 16.05 -0.07
C TYR A 93 -17.69 14.94 -0.86
N LEU A 94 -18.00 13.79 -0.24
CA LEU A 94 -18.68 12.67 -0.89
C LEU A 94 -20.04 13.10 -1.48
N LYS A 95 -20.84 13.90 -0.74
CA LYS A 95 -22.09 14.48 -1.25
C LYS A 95 -21.85 15.38 -2.47
N SER A 96 -20.80 16.22 -2.45
CA SER A 96 -20.43 17.08 -3.60
C SER A 96 -20.02 16.28 -4.85
N GLN A 97 -19.55 15.03 -4.66
CA GLN A 97 -19.23 14.11 -5.75
C GLN A 97 -20.44 13.27 -6.20
N ASN A 98 -21.66 13.68 -5.82
CA ASN A 98 -22.92 13.00 -6.11
C ASN A 98 -23.00 11.54 -5.61
N VAL A 99 -22.24 11.21 -4.56
CA VAL A 99 -22.33 9.90 -3.91
C VAL A 99 -23.65 9.84 -3.15
N LYS A 100 -24.49 8.86 -3.50
CA LYS A 100 -25.73 8.52 -2.78
C LYS A 100 -25.63 7.18 -2.06
N ARG A 101 -24.87 6.27 -2.66
CA ARG A 101 -24.60 4.91 -2.20
C ARG A 101 -23.12 4.62 -2.33
N ILE A 102 -22.57 3.96 -1.33
CA ILE A 102 -21.22 3.38 -1.34
C ILE A 102 -21.41 1.87 -1.50
N ASP A 103 -21.14 1.36 -2.69
CA ASP A 103 -21.32 -0.07 -3.02
C ASP A 103 -20.32 -0.95 -2.25
N TYR A 104 -19.12 -0.42 -2.04
CA TYR A 104 -18.07 -1.05 -1.23
C TYR A 104 -17.43 -0.04 -0.29
N LEU A 105 -17.51 -0.28 1.01
CA LEU A 105 -16.76 0.44 2.04
C LEU A 105 -15.64 -0.47 2.54
N VAL A 106 -14.40 -0.12 2.25
CA VAL A 106 -13.21 -0.88 2.68
C VAL A 106 -12.57 -0.11 3.83
N LEU A 107 -12.57 -0.69 5.02
CA LEU A 107 -11.86 -0.17 6.19
C LEU A 107 -10.59 -0.99 6.37
N THR A 108 -9.45 -0.45 5.94
CA THR A 108 -8.22 -1.24 5.76
C THR A 108 -7.73 -1.82 7.07
N HIS A 109 -7.71 -1.03 8.14
CA HIS A 109 -7.29 -1.43 9.48
C HIS A 109 -7.85 -0.44 10.53
N PRO A 110 -7.83 -0.75 11.84
CA PRO A 110 -8.66 -0.04 12.83
C PRO A 110 -8.04 1.25 13.38
N HIS A 111 -7.01 1.80 12.73
CA HIS A 111 -6.42 3.08 13.16
C HIS A 111 -7.33 4.26 12.84
N GLU A 112 -7.21 5.28 13.67
CA GLU A 112 -8.14 6.41 13.72
C GLU A 112 -8.09 7.27 12.45
N ASP A 113 -6.91 7.40 11.85
CA ASP A 113 -6.64 8.11 10.61
C ASP A 113 -7.14 7.37 9.35
N HIS A 114 -7.73 6.18 9.54
CA HIS A 114 -8.35 5.38 8.49
C HIS A 114 -9.86 5.19 8.73
N ILE A 115 -10.28 4.89 9.96
CA ILE A 115 -11.69 4.61 10.28
C ILE A 115 -12.40 5.75 11.02
N GLY A 116 -11.74 6.89 11.20
CA GLY A 116 -12.25 8.04 11.95
C GLY A 116 -13.54 8.62 11.38
N GLY A 117 -13.68 8.64 10.06
CA GLY A 117 -14.88 9.07 9.35
C GLY A 117 -15.99 8.04 9.22
N ALA A 118 -15.72 6.77 9.53
CA ALA A 118 -16.56 5.66 9.06
C ALA A 118 -17.95 5.60 9.70
N ASP A 119 -18.09 5.97 10.98
CA ASP A 119 -19.40 6.11 11.63
C ASP A 119 -20.29 7.13 10.91
N ALA A 120 -19.75 8.32 10.60
CA ALA A 120 -20.49 9.36 9.89
C ALA A 120 -20.84 8.94 8.45
N VAL A 121 -19.90 8.28 7.76
CA VAL A 121 -20.14 7.72 6.42
C VAL A 121 -21.23 6.65 6.45
N ILE A 122 -21.15 5.70 7.38
CA ILE A 122 -22.15 4.63 7.50
C ILE A 122 -23.51 5.24 7.80
N LYS A 123 -23.59 6.24 8.67
CA LYS A 123 -24.85 6.93 9.00
C LYS A 123 -25.48 7.62 7.79
N ASP A 124 -24.71 8.40 7.04
CA ASP A 124 -25.23 9.32 6.03
C ASP A 124 -25.48 8.71 4.65
N PHE A 125 -24.83 7.59 4.32
CA PHE A 125 -24.94 6.94 3.01
C PHE A 125 -25.61 5.57 3.07
N ASP A 126 -26.19 5.15 1.95
CA ASP A 126 -26.55 3.75 1.75
C ASP A 126 -25.27 2.94 1.52
N ILE A 127 -25.06 1.89 2.33
CA ILE A 127 -23.84 1.08 2.32
C ILE A 127 -24.16 -0.31 1.79
N GLY A 128 -23.43 -0.74 0.77
CA GLY A 128 -23.45 -2.11 0.27
C GLY A 128 -22.58 -3.03 1.09
N THR A 129 -21.48 -3.49 0.49
CA THR A 129 -20.56 -4.44 1.11
C THR A 129 -19.53 -3.68 1.96
N ILE A 130 -19.40 -4.05 3.22
CA ILE A 130 -18.28 -3.59 4.06
C ILE A 130 -17.20 -4.65 4.07
N TYR A 131 -15.95 -4.26 3.83
CA TYR A 131 -14.76 -5.07 4.13
C TYR A 131 -14.04 -4.48 5.33
N MET A 132 -13.75 -5.31 6.33
CA MET A 132 -13.02 -4.91 7.54
C MET A 132 -12.27 -6.13 8.08
N PRO A 133 -10.99 -6.00 8.49
CA PRO A 133 -10.26 -7.12 9.06
C PRO A 133 -10.88 -7.61 10.38
N ASP A 134 -10.74 -8.90 10.66
CA ASP A 134 -11.20 -9.52 11.91
C ASP A 134 -10.21 -9.24 13.05
N VAL A 135 -10.13 -7.97 13.44
CA VAL A 135 -9.34 -7.47 14.57
C VAL A 135 -10.12 -6.39 15.28
N ALA A 136 -10.18 -6.48 16.61
CA ALA A 136 -10.90 -5.54 17.45
C ALA A 136 -9.93 -4.68 18.26
N THR A 137 -10.31 -3.42 18.46
CA THR A 137 -9.65 -2.51 19.40
C THR A 137 -10.67 -1.97 20.40
N ASN A 138 -10.18 -1.35 21.48
CA ASN A 138 -11.05 -0.76 22.51
C ASN A 138 -11.19 0.77 22.36
N THR A 139 -10.69 1.35 21.26
CA THR A 139 -10.75 2.79 20.99
C THR A 139 -12.20 3.26 20.87
N ARG A 140 -12.43 4.55 21.13
CA ARG A 140 -13.76 5.14 20.93
C ARG A 140 -14.18 5.09 19.47
N THR A 141 -13.27 5.45 18.55
CA THR A 141 -13.50 5.39 17.10
C THR A 141 -13.99 4.02 16.65
N PHE A 142 -13.31 2.94 17.03
CA PHE A 142 -13.72 1.59 16.63
C PHE A 142 -15.12 1.22 17.18
N LYS A 143 -15.42 1.60 18.42
CA LYS A 143 -16.75 1.38 19.03
C LYS A 143 -17.84 2.19 18.33
N ASP A 144 -17.56 3.42 17.92
CA ASP A 144 -18.52 4.27 17.22
C ASP A 144 -18.87 3.65 15.85
N VAL A 145 -17.88 3.15 15.11
CA VAL A 145 -18.08 2.42 13.84
C VAL A 145 -18.95 1.17 14.05
N LEU A 146 -18.60 0.31 15.01
CA LEU A 146 -19.39 -0.90 15.29
C LEU A 146 -20.82 -0.57 15.73
N SER A 147 -21.00 0.50 16.50
CA SER A 147 -22.32 0.95 16.95
C SER A 147 -23.17 1.39 15.77
N GLU A 148 -22.60 2.14 14.83
CA GLU A 148 -23.36 2.59 13.65
C GLU A 148 -23.65 1.45 12.66
N MET A 149 -22.70 0.53 12.46
CA MET A 149 -22.97 -0.71 11.71
C MET A 149 -24.15 -1.48 12.32
N LYS A 150 -24.17 -1.64 13.65
CA LYS A 150 -25.26 -2.30 14.37
C LYS A 150 -26.58 -1.55 14.19
N ASN A 151 -26.57 -0.22 14.29
CA ASN A 151 -27.76 0.62 14.11
C ASN A 151 -28.39 0.42 12.72
N LYS A 152 -27.58 0.26 11.68
CA LYS A 152 -28.03 -0.02 10.30
C LYS A 152 -28.23 -1.50 9.98
N GLY A 153 -27.98 -2.41 10.92
CA GLY A 153 -28.06 -3.86 10.67
C GLY A 153 -27.01 -4.37 9.67
N LEU A 154 -25.90 -3.64 9.50
CA LEU A 154 -24.81 -3.97 8.59
C LEU A 154 -23.84 -4.97 9.22
N LYS A 155 -23.20 -5.78 8.37
CA LYS A 155 -22.15 -6.72 8.74
C LYS A 155 -20.94 -6.51 7.85
N ALA A 156 -19.74 -6.65 8.43
CA ALA A 156 -18.51 -6.64 7.67
C ALA A 156 -18.18 -8.04 7.15
N ASN A 157 -17.63 -8.07 5.94
CA ASN A 157 -16.99 -9.24 5.36
C ASN A 157 -15.51 -9.18 5.70
N LYS A 158 -14.97 -10.32 6.11
CA LYS A 158 -13.52 -10.44 6.32
C LYS A 158 -12.81 -10.39 4.96
N PRO A 159 -11.74 -9.60 4.80
CA PRO A 159 -10.91 -9.60 3.60
C PRO A 159 -10.18 -10.93 3.49
N GLU A 160 -10.48 -11.72 2.45
CA GLU A 160 -9.82 -13.00 2.19
C GLU A 160 -8.90 -12.85 0.96
N PRO A 161 -7.55 -12.89 1.13
CA PRO A 161 -6.62 -12.77 0.01
C PRO A 161 -6.87 -13.79 -1.10
N GLY A 162 -6.84 -13.33 -2.35
CA GLY A 162 -7.19 -14.12 -3.53
C GLY A 162 -8.66 -14.02 -3.96
N THR A 163 -9.52 -13.40 -3.15
CA THR A 163 -10.88 -13.04 -3.58
C THR A 163 -10.86 -11.80 -4.46
N ASN A 164 -11.90 -11.66 -5.29
CA ASN A 164 -12.08 -10.48 -6.14
C ASN A 164 -13.55 -10.07 -6.24
N PHE A 165 -13.76 -8.80 -6.57
CA PHE A 165 -15.05 -8.20 -6.84
C PHE A 165 -14.92 -7.12 -7.92
N LYS A 166 -16.03 -6.46 -8.28
CA LYS A 166 -16.03 -5.37 -9.25
C LYS A 166 -16.68 -4.11 -8.68
N VAL A 167 -16.07 -2.96 -8.98
CA VAL A 167 -16.68 -1.64 -8.85
C VAL A 167 -16.83 -1.05 -10.27
N GLY A 168 -18.06 -1.01 -10.76
CA GLY A 168 -18.35 -0.72 -12.16
C GLY A 168 -17.64 -1.72 -13.08
N ASP A 169 -16.82 -1.19 -14.00
CA ASP A 169 -16.05 -2.04 -14.92
C ASP A 169 -14.65 -2.39 -14.38
N ALA A 170 -14.27 -1.89 -13.21
CA ALA A 170 -12.97 -2.17 -12.60
C ALA A 170 -13.01 -3.46 -11.75
N ARG A 171 -12.01 -4.33 -11.93
CA ARG A 171 -11.81 -5.53 -11.12
C ARG A 171 -10.91 -5.21 -9.93
N CYS A 172 -11.33 -5.59 -8.74
CA CYS A 172 -10.57 -5.43 -7.50
C CYS A 172 -10.17 -6.80 -6.96
N ASP A 173 -8.87 -7.04 -6.81
CA ASP A 173 -8.29 -8.23 -6.17
C ASP A 173 -7.82 -7.87 -4.76
N ILE A 174 -8.22 -8.66 -3.76
CA ILE A 174 -7.73 -8.53 -2.39
C ILE A 174 -6.43 -9.32 -2.25
N TYR A 175 -5.33 -8.63 -1.93
CA TYR A 175 -4.01 -9.22 -1.71
C TYR A 175 -3.56 -9.20 -0.25
N GLY A 176 -4.19 -8.38 0.58
CA GLY A 176 -3.91 -8.29 2.02
C GLY A 176 -5.19 -8.28 2.84
N PRO A 177 -5.13 -8.63 4.13
CA PRO A 177 -3.89 -8.85 4.90
C PRO A 177 -3.30 -10.27 4.76
N VAL A 178 -1.97 -10.39 4.78
CA VAL A 178 -1.26 -11.69 4.58
C VAL A 178 -0.26 -12.08 5.67
N ASN A 179 0.13 -11.15 6.54
CA ASN A 179 1.07 -11.39 7.64
C ASN A 179 0.68 -10.53 8.85
N THR A 180 -0.39 -10.92 9.55
CA THR A 180 -0.99 -10.10 10.62
C THR A 180 -0.30 -10.30 11.96
N ASN A 181 -0.19 -9.22 12.74
CA ASN A 181 0.37 -9.17 14.08
C ASN A 181 -0.52 -8.26 14.95
N LYS A 182 -1.05 -8.78 16.06
CA LYS A 182 -1.93 -8.01 16.95
C LYS A 182 -1.23 -6.83 17.65
N GLU A 183 0.09 -6.89 17.78
CA GLU A 183 0.89 -5.81 18.36
C GLU A 183 1.16 -4.68 17.36
N ASP A 184 0.86 -4.88 16.07
CA ASP A 184 1.01 -3.87 15.03
C ASP A 184 -0.18 -3.94 14.07
N LEU A 185 -1.19 -3.11 14.34
CA LEU A 185 -2.47 -3.16 13.64
C LEU A 185 -2.36 -2.76 12.16
N ASN A 186 -1.28 -2.08 11.75
CA ASN A 186 -0.99 -1.79 10.34
C ASN A 186 -0.85 -3.08 9.51
N THR A 187 -0.42 -4.16 10.15
CA THR A 187 -0.27 -5.45 9.46
C THR A 187 -1.59 -6.08 9.03
N TYR A 188 -2.72 -5.55 9.52
CA TYR A 188 -4.08 -5.93 9.11
C TYR A 188 -4.58 -5.15 7.90
N SER A 189 -3.83 -4.18 7.37
CA SER A 189 -4.25 -3.39 6.22
C SER A 189 -4.69 -4.28 5.05
N ILE A 190 -5.91 -4.03 4.60
CA ILE A 190 -6.43 -4.59 3.36
C ILE A 190 -5.64 -3.97 2.20
N VAL A 191 -5.00 -4.83 1.40
CA VAL A 191 -4.30 -4.40 0.18
C VAL A 191 -5.15 -4.80 -1.02
N ILE A 192 -5.47 -3.83 -1.88
CA ILE A 192 -6.29 -4.04 -3.07
C ILE A 192 -5.52 -3.66 -4.31
N LYS A 193 -5.46 -4.58 -5.27
CA LYS A 193 -5.09 -4.27 -6.65
C LYS A 193 -6.35 -4.05 -7.47
N LEU A 194 -6.47 -2.88 -8.09
CA LEU A 194 -7.56 -2.55 -9.01
C LEU A 194 -7.04 -2.56 -10.45
N THR A 195 -7.75 -3.25 -11.34
CA THR A 195 -7.47 -3.29 -12.78
C THR A 195 -8.66 -2.73 -13.57
N PHE A 196 -8.39 -1.75 -14.43
CA PHE A 196 -9.37 -1.12 -15.31
C PHE A 196 -8.82 -1.03 -16.74
N GLY A 197 -9.31 -1.89 -17.64
CA GLY A 197 -8.67 -2.08 -18.95
C GLY A 197 -7.22 -2.51 -18.79
N LYS A 198 -6.29 -1.71 -19.31
CA LYS A 198 -4.83 -1.90 -19.22
C LYS A 198 -4.20 -1.22 -18.00
N THR A 199 -4.91 -0.32 -17.32
CA THR A 199 -4.38 0.45 -16.19
C THR A 199 -4.60 -0.26 -14.86
N LYS A 200 -3.62 -0.14 -13.95
CA LYS A 200 -3.58 -0.86 -12.68
C LYS A 200 -3.24 0.08 -11.53
N PHE A 201 -3.91 -0.10 -10.40
CA PHE A 201 -3.75 0.69 -9.19
C PHE A 201 -3.50 -0.24 -8.00
N MET A 202 -2.62 0.15 -7.09
CA MET A 202 -2.34 -0.59 -5.85
C MET A 202 -2.66 0.31 -4.65
N PHE A 203 -3.59 -0.14 -3.81
CA PHE A 203 -3.97 0.51 -2.56
C PHE A 203 -3.48 -0.35 -1.40
N THR A 204 -2.60 0.19 -0.56
CA THR A 204 -1.86 -0.59 0.44
C THR A 204 -2.26 -0.28 1.89
N GLY A 205 -3.05 0.77 2.13
CA GLY A 205 -3.24 1.33 3.47
C GLY A 205 -1.90 1.52 4.16
N ASP A 206 -1.78 1.01 5.38
CA ASP A 206 -0.55 1.11 6.19
C ASP A 206 0.29 -0.15 6.20
N SER A 207 0.06 -1.05 5.22
CA SER A 207 0.85 -2.27 5.04
C SER A 207 2.35 -1.96 5.13
N GLN A 208 3.04 -2.65 6.03
CA GLN A 208 4.47 -2.46 6.29
C GLN A 208 5.33 -3.43 5.50
N ASN A 209 6.65 -3.25 5.57
CA ASN A 209 7.66 -4.10 4.90
C ASN A 209 7.42 -5.62 5.12
N SER A 210 6.92 -6.02 6.29
CA SER A 210 6.63 -7.42 6.62
C SER A 210 5.46 -7.99 5.80
N ASN A 211 4.42 -7.18 5.53
CA ASN A 211 3.31 -7.54 4.66
C ASN A 211 3.72 -7.50 3.19
N GLU A 212 4.52 -6.51 2.80
CA GLU A 212 5.08 -6.40 1.45
C GLU A 212 5.89 -7.65 1.09
N ALA A 213 6.82 -8.05 1.96
CA ALA A 213 7.62 -9.25 1.79
C ALA A 213 6.74 -10.51 1.71
N ALA A 214 5.69 -10.60 2.52
CA ALA A 214 4.76 -11.73 2.50
C ALA A 214 3.96 -11.81 1.19
N MET A 215 3.51 -10.67 0.64
CA MET A 215 2.84 -10.64 -0.66
C MET A 215 3.78 -11.05 -1.80
N ILE A 216 5.05 -10.62 -1.74
CA ILE A 216 6.08 -11.02 -2.70
C ILE A 216 6.34 -12.54 -2.61
N ALA A 217 6.48 -13.07 -1.39
CA ALA A 217 6.74 -14.49 -1.16
C ALA A 217 5.58 -15.39 -1.62
N LYS A 218 4.34 -14.89 -1.55
CA LYS A 218 3.15 -15.57 -2.10
C LYS A 218 3.10 -15.57 -3.63
N GLY A 219 3.97 -14.81 -4.31
CA GLY A 219 4.02 -14.76 -5.76
C GLY A 219 2.84 -14.00 -6.39
N TYR A 220 2.22 -13.07 -5.66
CA TYR A 220 1.17 -12.23 -6.21
C TYR A 220 1.71 -11.33 -7.33
N ASP A 221 0.89 -11.07 -8.35
CA ASP A 221 1.20 -10.08 -9.38
C ASP A 221 0.98 -8.67 -8.80
N LEU A 222 2.03 -8.09 -8.25
CA LEU A 222 2.00 -6.78 -7.61
C LEU A 222 2.11 -5.62 -8.60
N SER A 223 2.28 -5.88 -9.90
CA SER A 223 2.47 -4.82 -10.90
C SER A 223 1.30 -3.83 -10.91
N ALA A 224 1.61 -2.53 -10.82
CA ALA A 224 0.62 -1.46 -10.90
C ALA A 224 1.22 -0.20 -11.54
N ASP A 225 0.39 0.61 -12.20
CA ASP A 225 0.82 1.89 -12.78
C ASP A 225 0.82 3.02 -11.74
N VAL A 226 -0.14 2.96 -10.81
CA VAL A 226 -0.28 3.92 -9.70
C VAL A 226 -0.20 3.19 -8.37
N LEU A 227 0.70 3.64 -7.51
CA LEU A 227 0.84 3.15 -6.14
C LEU A 227 0.34 4.21 -5.14
N LYS A 228 -0.66 3.86 -4.33
CA LYS A 228 -0.89 4.52 -3.05
C LYS A 228 0.26 4.13 -2.14
N VAL A 229 1.11 5.08 -1.78
CA VAL A 229 2.29 4.82 -0.94
C VAL A 229 1.83 4.40 0.44
N GLY A 230 2.41 3.32 0.96
CA GLY A 230 1.97 2.76 2.23
C GLY A 230 2.28 3.67 3.42
N HIS A 231 1.38 3.67 4.41
CA HIS A 231 1.59 4.29 5.72
C HIS A 231 2.01 5.75 5.61
N HIS A 232 1.31 6.49 4.75
CA HIS A 232 1.51 7.92 4.49
C HIS A 232 2.94 8.30 4.07
N GLY A 233 3.72 7.34 3.53
CA GLY A 233 5.13 7.55 3.23
C GLY A 233 6.07 7.32 4.41
N SER A 234 5.66 6.50 5.39
CA SER A 234 6.52 6.05 6.47
C SER A 234 7.75 5.29 5.93
N ARG A 235 8.88 5.35 6.66
CA ARG A 235 10.09 4.58 6.33
C ARG A 235 9.92 3.07 6.51
N THR A 236 8.90 2.65 7.25
CA THR A 236 8.58 1.24 7.58
C THR A 236 7.72 0.54 6.52
N SER A 237 7.36 1.28 5.47
CA SER A 237 6.62 0.80 4.31
C SER A 237 7.34 1.22 3.03
N THR A 238 6.83 0.74 1.91
CA THR A 238 7.32 1.03 0.56
C THR A 238 8.81 0.71 0.45
N SER A 239 9.14 -0.56 0.72
CA SER A 239 10.50 -1.10 0.58
C SER A 239 10.97 -1.07 -0.88
N ASP A 240 12.28 -1.15 -1.09
CA ASP A 240 12.85 -1.22 -2.44
C ASP A 240 12.43 -2.50 -3.17
N GLU A 241 12.36 -3.64 -2.47
CA GLU A 241 11.87 -4.90 -3.01
C GLU A 241 10.43 -4.80 -3.48
N PHE A 242 9.57 -4.16 -2.69
CA PHE A 242 8.17 -3.94 -3.06
C PHE A 242 8.04 -3.01 -4.24
N LEU A 243 8.73 -1.86 -4.24
CA LEU A 243 8.73 -0.93 -5.37
C LEU A 243 9.24 -1.58 -6.67
N ASN A 244 10.23 -2.47 -6.58
CA ASN A 244 10.71 -3.23 -7.75
C ASN A 244 9.66 -4.20 -8.30
N LYS A 245 8.79 -4.76 -7.44
CA LYS A 245 7.72 -5.68 -7.85
C LYS A 245 6.48 -4.95 -8.35
N VAL A 246 6.14 -3.82 -7.74
CA VAL A 246 5.03 -2.97 -8.19
C VAL A 246 5.39 -2.25 -9.48
N ASN A 247 6.62 -1.74 -9.57
CA ASN A 247 7.16 -0.96 -10.68
C ASN A 247 6.21 0.17 -11.17
N PRO A 248 5.78 1.07 -10.26
CA PRO A 248 4.79 2.09 -10.61
C PRO A 248 5.39 3.23 -11.43
N LYS A 249 4.58 3.80 -12.31
CA LYS A 249 4.91 5.06 -13.01
C LYS A 249 4.57 6.27 -12.15
N TYR A 250 3.52 6.14 -11.34
CA TYR A 250 3.00 7.20 -10.49
C TYR A 250 2.87 6.71 -9.04
N ALA A 251 3.13 7.60 -8.09
CA ALA A 251 2.86 7.37 -6.68
C ALA A 251 1.98 8.48 -6.13
N VAL A 252 1.10 8.14 -5.19
CA VAL A 252 0.31 9.11 -4.42
C VAL A 252 0.54 8.88 -2.93
N ILE A 253 0.95 9.93 -2.22
CA ILE A 253 1.04 9.94 -0.76
C ILE A 253 -0.14 10.73 -0.22
N SER A 254 -0.95 10.07 0.61
CA SER A 254 -1.95 10.76 1.44
C SER A 254 -1.32 11.02 2.81
N CYS A 255 -1.14 12.29 3.15
CA CYS A 255 -0.63 12.75 4.43
C CYS A 255 -1.06 14.20 4.68
N GLY A 256 -0.99 14.61 5.94
CA GLY A 256 -1.32 15.98 6.36
C GLY A 256 -0.09 16.88 6.35
N LYS A 257 -0.27 18.15 6.00
CA LYS A 257 0.79 19.15 6.14
C LYS A 257 1.16 19.33 7.61
N ASN A 258 2.46 19.41 7.90
CA ASN A 258 2.99 19.60 9.25
C ASN A 258 2.52 18.52 10.26
N ASN A 259 2.31 17.27 9.85
CA ASN A 259 1.81 16.23 10.76
C ASN A 259 2.83 15.84 11.85
N ASP A 260 2.35 15.29 12.97
CA ASP A 260 3.17 14.96 14.15
C ASP A 260 4.19 13.82 13.89
N TYR A 261 3.97 13.03 12.85
CA TYR A 261 4.82 11.91 12.48
C TYR A 261 6.04 12.34 11.67
N GLY A 262 5.97 13.48 10.97
CA GLY A 262 6.97 13.90 10.00
C GLY A 262 6.85 13.14 8.67
N HIS A 263 5.65 12.65 8.36
CA HIS A 263 5.34 11.99 7.10
C HIS A 263 5.22 13.00 5.95
N PRO A 264 5.66 12.66 4.73
CA PRO A 264 6.40 11.44 4.39
C PRO A 264 7.87 11.51 4.84
N HIS A 265 8.46 10.36 5.17
CA HIS A 265 9.84 10.28 5.64
C HIS A 265 10.85 10.36 4.49
N THR A 266 12.02 10.97 4.74
CA THR A 266 13.08 11.20 3.74
C THR A 266 13.52 9.92 3.03
N GLU A 267 13.60 8.80 3.74
CA GLU A 267 14.00 7.50 3.19
C GLU A 267 13.03 7.04 2.09
N THR A 268 11.72 7.16 2.33
CA THR A 268 10.70 6.78 1.35
C THR A 268 10.72 7.74 0.15
N MET A 269 10.87 9.04 0.40
CA MET A 269 10.98 10.03 -0.68
C MET A 269 12.19 9.77 -1.57
N GLN A 270 13.34 9.42 -0.99
CA GLN A 270 14.55 9.07 -1.74
C GLN A 270 14.36 7.80 -2.58
N ARG A 271 13.71 6.75 -2.06
CA ARG A 271 13.39 5.54 -2.84
C ARG A 271 12.54 5.88 -4.07
N LEU A 272 11.50 6.70 -3.89
CA LEU A 272 10.63 7.13 -4.98
C LEU A 272 11.39 7.98 -6.01
N GLN A 273 12.19 8.93 -5.55
CA GLN A 273 13.00 9.81 -6.40
C GLN A 273 14.03 9.02 -7.22
N ASN A 274 14.76 8.12 -6.58
CA ASN A 274 15.81 7.31 -7.21
C ASN A 274 15.26 6.39 -8.31
N LYS A 275 13.98 6.00 -8.22
CA LYS A 275 13.30 5.20 -9.25
C LYS A 275 12.60 6.05 -10.31
N GLY A 276 12.67 7.38 -10.22
CA GLY A 276 12.03 8.30 -11.17
C GLY A 276 10.50 8.21 -11.15
N ILE A 277 9.90 7.82 -10.02
CA ILE A 277 8.45 7.62 -9.90
C ILE A 277 7.78 8.99 -9.72
N LYS A 278 6.89 9.36 -10.64
CA LYS A 278 6.22 10.66 -10.59
C LYS A 278 5.26 10.73 -9.40
N LEU A 279 5.54 11.63 -8.47
CA LEU A 279 4.87 11.70 -7.18
C LEU A 279 3.76 12.76 -7.13
N TYR A 280 2.67 12.46 -6.43
CA TYR A 280 1.57 13.35 -6.10
C TYR A 280 1.25 13.27 -4.61
N ARG A 281 0.84 14.39 -4.00
CA ARG A 281 0.78 14.52 -2.54
C ARG A 281 -0.42 15.34 -2.09
N THR A 282 -1.15 14.84 -1.09
CA THR A 282 -2.31 15.56 -0.55
C THR A 282 -1.93 16.78 0.29
N ASP A 283 -0.77 16.77 0.95
CA ASP A 283 -0.30 17.91 1.75
C ASP A 283 0.18 19.11 0.92
N GLU A 284 0.39 18.91 -0.38
CA GLU A 284 0.79 19.95 -1.34
C GLU A 284 -0.38 20.45 -2.19
N GLU A 285 -1.17 19.53 -2.76
CA GLU A 285 -2.19 19.84 -3.77
C GLU A 285 -3.64 19.66 -3.25
N GLY A 286 -3.81 19.28 -1.98
CA GLY A 286 -5.11 18.88 -1.44
C GLY A 286 -5.59 17.57 -2.08
N THR A 287 -6.87 17.48 -2.43
CA THR A 287 -7.41 16.23 -3.02
C THR A 287 -6.81 15.97 -4.40
N VAL A 288 -6.06 14.85 -4.52
CA VAL A 288 -5.46 14.42 -5.78
C VAL A 288 -6.48 13.62 -6.59
N VAL A 289 -6.80 14.08 -7.79
CA VAL A 289 -7.76 13.42 -8.68
C VAL A 289 -7.03 12.76 -9.84
N CYS A 290 -7.19 11.45 -9.96
CA CYS A 290 -6.65 10.62 -11.03
C CYS A 290 -7.80 10.06 -11.87
N THR A 291 -7.68 10.12 -13.20
CA THR A 291 -8.66 9.57 -14.15
C THR A 291 -7.99 8.57 -15.09
N SER A 292 -8.68 7.47 -15.39
CA SER A 292 -8.28 6.51 -16.40
C SER A 292 -9.41 6.23 -17.39
N ASP A 293 -9.05 6.13 -18.67
CA ASP A 293 -9.91 5.70 -19.78
C ASP A 293 -9.74 4.19 -20.11
N GLY A 294 -8.99 3.46 -19.27
CA GLY A 294 -8.67 2.05 -19.47
C GLY A 294 -7.42 1.81 -20.32
N ASN A 295 -6.77 2.85 -20.85
CA ASN A 295 -5.49 2.73 -21.56
C ASN A 295 -4.44 3.69 -21.00
N SER A 296 -4.86 4.89 -20.59
CA SER A 296 -4.03 5.98 -20.11
C SER A 296 -4.50 6.46 -18.73
N ILE A 297 -3.62 7.20 -18.05
CA ILE A 297 -3.85 7.77 -16.73
C ILE A 297 -3.47 9.26 -16.78
N SER A 298 -4.36 10.11 -16.28
CA SER A 298 -4.14 11.55 -16.13
C SER A 298 -4.43 12.01 -14.70
N PHE A 299 -3.74 13.05 -14.27
CA PHE A 299 -3.88 13.68 -12.96
C PHE A 299 -4.38 15.11 -13.12
N GLY A 300 -5.29 15.54 -12.25
CA GLY A 300 -5.87 16.89 -12.24
C GLY A 300 -5.03 17.95 -11.55
N CYS A 301 -3.83 17.60 -11.08
CA CYS A 301 -2.91 18.48 -10.36
C CYS A 301 -1.47 18.30 -10.86
N ASN A 302 -0.58 19.15 -10.38
CA ASN A 302 0.84 19.03 -10.68
C ASN A 302 1.50 17.93 -9.84
N PRO A 303 2.59 17.31 -10.32
CA PRO A 303 3.41 16.44 -9.49
C PRO A 303 4.00 17.23 -8.32
N GLY A 304 4.03 16.58 -7.16
CA GLY A 304 4.65 17.13 -5.96
C GLY A 304 6.17 16.98 -5.95
N ASP A 305 6.79 17.53 -4.91
CA ASP A 305 8.23 17.41 -4.69
C ASP A 305 8.61 16.12 -3.93
N TYR A 306 9.92 15.90 -3.76
CA TYR A 306 10.46 14.78 -2.98
C TYR A 306 10.97 15.20 -1.59
N ALA A 307 10.53 16.35 -1.07
CA ALA A 307 10.87 16.81 0.26
C ALA A 307 10.14 15.99 1.31
N SER A 308 10.82 15.66 2.41
CA SER A 308 10.18 15.01 3.54
C SER A 308 9.23 15.95 4.28
N GLY A 309 8.22 15.36 4.90
CA GLY A 309 7.31 16.07 5.79
C GLY A 309 8.04 16.73 6.96
N GLN A 310 7.47 17.84 7.43
CA GLN A 310 7.92 18.53 8.63
C GLN A 310 7.00 18.16 9.79
N LYS A 311 7.56 18.05 11.00
CA LYS A 311 6.75 17.90 12.20
C LYS A 311 6.14 19.23 12.62
N ASN A 312 4.96 19.19 13.23
CA ASN A 312 4.39 20.35 13.91
C ASN A 312 5.42 21.01 14.83
N GLY A 313 5.62 22.32 14.65
CA GLY A 313 6.57 23.11 15.43
C GLY A 313 8.03 23.06 14.97
N GLN A 314 8.38 22.28 13.95
CA GLN A 314 9.68 22.40 13.28
C GLN A 314 9.58 23.39 12.12
N VAL A 315 9.99 24.64 12.36
CA VAL A 315 10.24 25.60 11.27
C VAL A 315 11.56 25.22 10.62
N SER A 316 11.52 24.70 9.40
CA SER A 316 12.71 24.61 8.57
C SER A 316 13.12 26.02 8.14
N ASN A 317 14.16 26.58 8.75
CA ASN A 317 14.89 27.72 8.19
C ASN A 317 15.63 27.25 6.93
N ASN A 318 14.92 27.13 5.80
CA ASN A 318 15.54 26.86 4.52
C ASN A 318 15.32 28.04 3.58
N SER A 319 16.01 29.13 3.89
CA SER A 319 16.26 30.24 2.98
C SER A 319 17.31 29.81 1.96
N ASN A 320 16.93 29.09 0.89
CA ASN A 320 17.79 29.00 -0.28
C ASN A 320 17.14 29.72 -1.46
N LYS A 321 17.61 30.95 -1.66
CA LYS A 321 17.41 31.79 -2.83
C LYS A 321 17.95 31.08 -4.07
N ASN A 322 17.12 31.08 -5.11
CA ASN A 322 17.42 31.09 -6.54
C ASN A 322 18.81 30.63 -7.00
N ALA A 323 18.79 29.54 -7.76
CA ALA A 323 19.77 29.28 -8.80
C ALA A 323 19.77 30.43 -9.84
N SER A 324 20.95 30.99 -10.08
CA SER A 324 21.27 31.70 -11.32
C SER A 324 22.68 31.30 -11.77
N THR A 325 22.75 31.04 -13.06
CA THR A 325 23.84 30.60 -13.93
C THR A 325 25.22 31.19 -13.66
N GLY A 326 26.27 30.38 -13.80
CA GLY A 326 27.65 30.88 -13.82
C GLY A 326 28.72 29.81 -14.07
N LYS A 327 29.02 29.58 -15.36
CA LYS A 327 30.24 29.08 -16.00
C LYS A 327 31.31 28.31 -15.20
N ALA A 328 31.71 27.20 -15.81
CA ALA A 328 32.91 26.42 -15.55
C ALA A 328 34.21 27.24 -15.59
N GLN A 329 35.16 26.89 -14.72
CA GLN A 329 36.58 26.98 -15.04
C GLN A 329 37.37 25.94 -14.22
N PHE A 330 38.13 25.12 -14.94
CA PHE A 330 39.11 24.17 -14.43
C PHE A 330 40.29 24.90 -13.78
N ALA A 331 40.77 24.38 -12.65
CA ALA A 331 42.17 24.49 -12.27
C ALA A 331 42.56 23.26 -11.43
N ALA A 332 43.56 22.53 -11.93
CA ALA A 332 44.16 21.38 -11.29
C ALA A 332 45.16 21.82 -10.21
N SER A 333 45.27 21.05 -9.13
CA SER A 333 46.54 20.87 -8.43
C SER A 333 46.65 19.45 -7.87
N THR A 334 47.63 18.75 -8.41
CA THR A 334 48.18 17.46 -7.99
C THR A 334 49.04 17.61 -6.74
N GLN A 335 48.93 16.67 -5.79
CA GLN A 335 50.09 16.16 -5.06
C GLN A 335 49.85 14.74 -4.50
N SER A 336 50.78 13.86 -4.86
CA SER A 336 51.02 12.47 -4.45
C SER A 336 51.59 12.38 -3.01
N THR A 337 51.36 11.34 -2.19
CA THR A 337 52.09 10.05 -2.21
C THR A 337 51.62 9.06 -1.10
N GLN A 338 51.63 7.76 -1.44
CA GLN A 338 51.94 6.50 -0.67
C GLN A 338 51.20 6.17 0.67
N ALA A 339 50.32 5.15 0.74
CA ALA A 339 50.52 3.69 0.99
C ALA A 339 51.11 3.38 2.40
N GLN A 340 50.58 2.53 3.31
CA GLN A 340 49.75 1.32 3.31
C GLN A 340 49.02 1.16 4.67
N GLY A 341 47.94 0.36 4.73
CA GLY A 341 47.38 -0.15 6.00
C GLY A 341 45.89 -0.51 5.90
N ALA A 342 45.58 -1.81 5.86
CA ALA A 342 44.22 -2.32 5.71
C ALA A 342 43.32 -1.98 6.91
N GLN A 343 42.20 -1.30 6.66
CA GLN A 343 40.99 -1.30 7.51
C GLN A 343 39.80 -0.90 6.64
N GLN A 344 38.74 -1.72 6.68
CA GLN A 344 37.50 -1.50 5.93
C GLN A 344 36.90 -0.13 6.30
N LYS A 345 36.73 0.75 5.30
CA LYS A 345 36.07 2.05 5.45
C LYS A 345 34.57 1.86 5.69
N PRO A 346 33.96 2.48 6.73
CA PRO A 346 32.52 2.67 6.78
C PRO A 346 32.10 3.61 5.64
N GLY A 347 31.03 3.26 4.93
CA GLY A 347 30.45 4.09 3.88
C GLY A 347 30.10 5.51 4.36
N ASN A 348 30.13 6.45 3.42
CA ASN A 348 30.03 7.90 3.60
C ASN A 348 28.61 8.37 4.03
N ASP A 349 28.11 7.83 5.13
CA ASP A 349 26.79 8.06 5.68
C ASP A 349 26.90 8.98 6.90
N ASP A 350 27.05 10.29 6.65
CA ASP A 350 27.20 11.30 7.71
C ASP A 350 25.85 11.71 8.33
N ARG A 351 24.99 10.72 8.62
CA ARG A 351 23.67 10.91 9.23
C ARG A 351 23.76 11.32 10.69
N ILE A 352 22.70 11.90 11.23
CA ILE A 352 22.60 12.19 12.66
C ILE A 352 22.32 10.90 13.43
N VAL A 353 23.11 10.66 14.47
CA VAL A 353 22.92 9.55 15.42
C VAL A 353 22.83 10.08 16.84
N TYR A 354 22.19 9.30 17.70
CA TYR A 354 21.94 9.63 19.10
C TYR A 354 22.80 8.79 20.02
N TYR A 355 23.24 9.34 21.14
CA TYR A 355 24.12 8.65 22.07
C TYR A 355 23.98 9.20 23.49
N THR A 356 24.48 8.46 24.48
CA THR A 356 24.58 8.94 25.86
C THR A 356 26.01 9.39 26.16
N PRO A 357 26.23 10.36 27.07
CA PRO A 357 27.59 10.86 27.37
C PRO A 357 28.60 9.75 27.68
N ASN A 358 28.19 8.74 28.46
CA ASN A 358 29.08 7.66 28.93
C ASN A 358 28.90 6.33 28.18
N GLY A 359 27.95 6.22 27.24
CA GLY A 359 27.72 4.99 26.47
C GLY A 359 28.75 4.77 25.37
N LYS A 360 29.05 3.51 25.04
CA LYS A 360 29.93 3.14 23.92
C LYS A 360 29.19 3.04 22.58
N SER A 361 27.88 2.88 22.63
CA SER A 361 27.06 2.69 21.44
C SER A 361 26.41 3.99 20.96
N TYR A 362 26.11 4.07 19.67
CA TYR A 362 25.27 5.09 19.07
C TYR A 362 23.98 4.46 18.50
N HIS A 363 22.96 5.27 18.33
CA HIS A 363 21.61 4.84 17.95
C HIS A 363 21.15 5.64 16.73
N TYR A 364 20.58 4.96 15.74
CA TYR A 364 19.98 5.62 14.57
C TYR A 364 18.61 6.23 14.87
N ASP A 365 17.96 5.80 15.95
CA ASP A 365 16.66 6.30 16.40
C ASP A 365 16.76 6.87 17.84
N ARG A 366 16.30 8.11 18.01
CA ARG A 366 16.21 8.77 19.33
C ARG A 366 15.31 8.01 20.30
N ASN A 367 14.31 7.31 19.77
CA ASN A 367 13.30 6.57 20.53
C ASN A 367 13.66 5.10 20.74
N CYS A 368 14.86 4.67 20.32
CA CYS A 368 15.36 3.33 20.55
C CYS A 368 15.11 2.89 22.00
N VAL A 369 14.55 1.71 22.18
CA VAL A 369 14.10 1.18 23.49
C VAL A 369 15.21 1.18 24.55
N THR A 370 16.46 1.02 24.13
CA THR A 370 17.64 1.05 25.02
C THR A 370 18.12 2.47 25.32
N LEU A 371 17.80 3.43 24.45
CA LEU A 371 18.20 4.85 24.58
C LEU A 371 17.15 5.68 25.33
N ARG A 372 15.86 5.38 25.12
CA ARG A 372 14.73 6.13 25.70
C ARG A 372 14.70 6.10 27.24
N ARG A 373 15.41 5.16 27.86
CA ARG A 373 15.56 5.05 29.33
C ARG A 373 16.67 5.96 29.90
N SER A 374 17.48 6.57 29.05
CA SER A 374 18.60 7.41 29.48
C SER A 374 18.15 8.84 29.80
N LYS A 375 18.58 9.36 30.95
CA LYS A 375 18.27 10.73 31.41
C LYS A 375 18.85 11.82 30.50
N THR A 376 19.94 11.51 29.80
CA THR A 376 20.62 12.46 28.91
C THR A 376 20.93 11.76 27.60
N VAL A 377 20.40 12.31 26.52
CA VAL A 377 20.61 11.85 25.14
C VAL A 377 21.11 13.03 24.33
N LEU A 378 22.28 12.84 23.70
CA LEU A 378 22.92 13.78 22.81
C LEU A 378 22.77 13.29 21.37
N SER A 379 22.99 14.16 20.40
CA SER A 379 22.99 13.82 18.98
C SER A 379 24.17 14.46 18.27
N GLY A 380 24.66 13.82 17.22
CA GLY A 380 25.74 14.35 16.40
C GLY A 380 25.83 13.61 15.07
N LYS A 381 26.62 14.15 14.16
CA LYS A 381 26.98 13.49 12.90
C LYS A 381 27.70 12.17 13.19
N LEU A 382 27.34 11.10 12.49
CA LEU A 382 27.92 9.77 12.71
C LEU A 382 29.44 9.81 12.61
N SER A 383 29.99 10.55 11.63
CA SER A 383 31.44 10.67 11.48
C SER A 383 32.13 11.32 12.68
N ASP A 384 31.47 12.26 13.37
CA ASP A 384 32.00 12.93 14.56
C ASP A 384 31.76 12.10 15.83
N VAL A 385 30.61 11.44 15.94
CA VAL A 385 30.27 10.55 17.06
C VAL A 385 31.20 9.34 17.12
N VAL A 386 31.55 8.78 15.96
CA VAL A 386 32.54 7.68 15.86
C VAL A 386 33.93 8.16 16.31
N LYS A 387 34.36 9.38 15.93
CA LYS A 387 35.63 9.97 16.41
C LYS A 387 35.64 10.21 17.93
N MET A 388 34.48 10.38 18.56
CA MET A 388 34.34 10.46 20.02
C MET A 388 34.45 9.09 20.73
N GLY A 389 34.77 8.01 19.99
CA GLY A 389 34.94 6.67 20.55
C GLY A 389 33.63 5.88 20.70
N LYS A 390 32.54 6.35 20.09
CA LYS A 390 31.23 5.66 20.07
C LYS A 390 31.05 5.00 18.72
N SER A 391 31.72 3.86 18.51
CA SER A 391 31.80 3.18 17.22
C SER A 391 30.86 1.98 17.09
N ASP A 392 30.12 1.66 18.14
CA ASP A 392 29.25 0.48 18.20
C ASP A 392 27.79 0.87 17.86
N PRO A 393 27.25 0.49 16.69
CA PRO A 393 25.84 0.72 16.41
C PRO A 393 24.99 -0.14 17.34
N CYS A 394 23.94 0.44 17.92
CA CYS A 394 23.02 -0.32 18.75
C CYS A 394 22.35 -1.46 17.96
N ASP A 395 22.41 -2.69 18.49
CA ASP A 395 21.78 -3.89 17.90
C ASP A 395 20.29 -3.74 17.62
N LYS A 396 19.59 -2.86 18.35
CA LYS A 396 18.16 -2.58 18.14
C LYS A 396 17.91 -1.51 17.07
N CYS A 397 18.94 -0.79 16.66
CA CYS A 397 18.89 0.19 15.58
C CYS A 397 19.51 -0.32 14.28
N ALA A 398 20.32 -1.39 14.33
CA ALA A 398 21.03 -1.95 13.19
C ALA A 398 20.16 -2.90 12.32
N HIS A 399 18.87 -3.04 12.62
CA HIS A 399 17.91 -3.93 11.95
C HIS A 399 16.65 -3.20 11.54
#